data_AF-L1IHV9-F1
#
_entry.id   AF-L1IHV9-F1
#
_cell.length_a   1.000
_cell.length_b   1.000
_cell.length_c   1.000
_cell.angle_alpha   90.00
_cell.angle_beta   90.00
_cell.angle_gamma   90.00
#
_symmetry.space_group_name_H-M   'P 1'
#
loop_
_entity.id
_entity.type
_entity.pdbx_description
1 polymer ?
#
loop_
_entity_poly.entity_id
_entity_poly.type
_entity_poly.pdbx_seq_one_letter_code
_entity_poly.pdbx_strand_id
1 'polypeptide(L)'
;MSLDTRTLQPNFVVQLMRLLPTDQEVAALQSYTGPKEDLGVAERFLFELLCIPRLKPRLQCFVFILEFNARLHDLSENVEVFSYAIHDIKRCTSLVKVLEIVLALGNYMNGQGPKGGAYGFKLEFLTKLADTKTSDNKSTLLHYLVNFESC
;
A
#
# COMPACT_ATOMS: atom_id res chain seq x y z
N MET A 1 3.76 0.18 35.91
CA MET A 1 4.39 0.73 34.69
C MET A 1 3.34 1.47 33.90
N SER A 2 3.38 2.79 33.92
CA SER A 2 2.63 3.62 32.96
C SER A 2 3.33 3.53 31.61
N LEU A 3 2.59 3.24 30.55
CA LEU A 3 3.07 3.26 29.16
C LEU A 3 3.19 4.73 28.72
N ASP A 4 4.30 5.37 29.07
CA ASP A 4 4.55 6.75 28.68
C ASP A 4 5.05 6.81 27.22
N THR A 5 4.20 7.33 26.34
CA THR A 5 4.48 7.49 24.91
C THR A 5 5.48 8.60 24.62
N ARG A 6 5.92 9.38 25.62
CA ARG A 6 6.89 10.48 25.46
C ARG A 6 8.34 10.04 25.64
N THR A 7 8.58 8.93 26.31
CA THR A 7 9.93 8.44 26.67
C THR A 7 10.46 7.36 25.73
N LEU A 8 9.59 6.60 25.05
CA LEU A 8 9.98 5.45 24.23
C LEU A 8 9.48 5.61 22.78
N GLN A 9 10.42 5.79 21.85
CA GLN A 9 10.13 5.83 20.41
C GLN A 9 9.77 4.44 19.87
N PRO A 10 8.95 4.33 18.80
CA PRO A 10 8.53 3.04 18.23
C PRO A 10 9.70 2.11 17.92
N ASN A 11 10.75 2.66 17.31
CA ASN A 11 11.96 1.91 16.94
C ASN A 11 12.66 1.28 18.15
N PHE A 12 12.68 1.98 19.29
CA PHE A 12 13.28 1.46 20.51
C PHE A 12 12.46 0.30 21.09
N VAL A 13 11.12 0.40 21.05
CA VAL A 13 10.23 -0.68 21.49
C VAL A 13 10.39 -1.92 20.61
N VAL A 14 10.53 -1.73 19.29
CA VAL A 14 10.81 -2.81 18.33
C VAL A 14 12.17 -3.45 18.60
N GLN A 15 13.20 -2.65 18.92
CA GLN A 15 14.50 -3.17 19.32
C GLN A 15 14.43 -3.95 20.64
N LEU A 16 13.72 -3.41 21.65
CA LEU A 16 13.50 -4.09 22.92
C LEU A 16 12.76 -5.43 22.74
N MET A 17 11.81 -5.51 21.82
CA MET A 17 11.14 -6.76 21.48
C MET A 17 12.08 -7.82 20.89
N ARG A 18 13.13 -7.41 20.16
CA ARG A 18 14.17 -8.32 19.64
C ARG A 18 15.14 -8.78 20.72
N LEU A 19 15.25 -8.03 21.81
CA LEU A 19 16.10 -8.32 22.98
C LEU A 19 15.35 -9.08 24.08
N LEU A 20 14.10 -9.49 23.85
CA LEU A 20 13.38 -10.32 24.80
C LEU A 20 14.11 -11.66 24.97
N PRO A 21 14.25 -12.15 26.22
CA PRO A 21 14.95 -13.40 26.48
C PRO A 21 14.25 -14.57 25.79
N THR A 22 15.06 -15.48 25.27
CA THR A 22 14.63 -16.77 24.73
C THR A 22 14.16 -17.71 25.84
N ASP A 23 13.37 -18.73 25.51
CA ASP A 23 12.87 -19.69 26.49
C ASP A 23 14.00 -20.39 27.27
N GLN A 24 15.17 -20.59 26.64
CA GLN A 24 16.36 -21.14 27.29
C GLN A 24 16.95 -20.16 28.31
N GLU A 25 17.08 -18.88 27.96
CA GLU A 25 17.56 -17.83 28.88
C GLU A 25 16.58 -17.61 30.03
N VAL A 26 15.27 -17.67 29.77
CA VAL A 26 14.24 -17.62 30.80
C VAL A 26 14.42 -18.75 31.80
N ALA A 27 14.56 -20.00 31.32
CA ALA A 27 14.74 -21.17 32.17
C ALA A 27 16.04 -21.07 33.00
N ALA A 28 17.14 -20.66 32.38
CA ALA A 28 18.42 -20.47 33.05
C ALA A 28 18.32 -19.42 34.17
N LEU A 29 17.75 -18.24 33.88
CA LEU A 29 17.59 -17.16 34.85
C LEU A 29 16.59 -17.49 35.96
N GLN A 30 15.55 -18.28 35.68
CA GLN A 30 14.60 -18.76 36.70
C GLN A 30 15.19 -19.83 37.61
N SER A 31 16.14 -20.63 37.12
CA SER A 31 16.84 -21.65 37.90
C SER A 31 17.98 -21.11 38.78
N TYR A 32 18.38 -19.86 38.54
CA TYR A 32 19.45 -19.21 39.28
C TYR A 32 19.01 -18.81 40.69
N THR A 33 19.69 -19.34 41.72
CA THR A 33 19.37 -19.09 43.13
C THR A 33 20.39 -18.20 43.84
N GLY A 34 21.37 -17.66 43.12
CA GLY A 34 22.41 -16.80 43.69
C GLY A 34 21.96 -15.33 43.86
N PRO A 35 22.82 -14.48 44.45
CA PRO A 35 22.59 -13.05 44.56
C PRO A 35 22.49 -12.40 43.17
N LYS A 36 21.55 -11.46 43.01
CA LYS A 36 21.38 -10.74 41.74
C LYS A 36 22.58 -9.87 41.39
N GLU A 37 23.39 -9.51 42.39
CA GLU A 37 24.61 -8.73 42.24
C GLU A 37 25.71 -9.48 41.49
N ASP A 38 25.68 -10.81 41.53
CA ASP A 38 26.66 -11.69 40.86
C ASP A 38 26.33 -11.92 39.38
N LEU A 39 25.14 -11.53 38.94
CA LEU A 39 24.75 -11.54 37.54
C LEU A 39 25.39 -10.36 36.80
N GLY A 40 25.84 -10.59 35.57
CA GLY A 40 26.33 -9.53 34.69
C GLY A 40 25.22 -8.54 34.33
N VAL A 41 25.62 -7.39 33.76
CA VAL A 41 24.70 -6.29 33.45
C VAL A 41 23.59 -6.74 32.50
N ALA A 42 23.91 -7.60 31.52
CA ALA A 42 22.96 -8.14 30.57
C ALA A 42 21.98 -9.12 31.24
N GLU A 43 22.45 -10.05 32.07
CA GLU A 43 21.56 -10.97 32.80
C GLU A 43 20.64 -10.22 33.77
N ARG A 44 21.16 -9.20 34.47
CA ARG A 44 20.36 -8.35 35.35
C ARG A 44 19.25 -7.62 34.59
N PHE A 45 19.55 -7.11 33.39
CA PHE A 45 18.56 -6.48 32.53
C PHE A 45 17.47 -7.46 32.09
N LEU A 46 17.84 -8.66 31.60
CA LEU A 46 16.87 -9.69 31.23
C LEU A 46 16.03 -10.14 32.43
N PHE A 47 16.64 -10.28 33.61
CA PHE A 47 15.95 -10.62 34.84
C PHE A 47 14.88 -9.58 35.21
N GLU A 48 15.18 -8.28 35.08
CA GLU A 48 14.18 -7.22 35.28
C GLU A 48 13.04 -7.28 34.26
N LEU A 49 13.33 -7.62 33.00
CA LEU A 49 12.29 -7.80 31.97
C LEU A 49 11.35 -8.97 32.31
N LEU A 50 11.87 -10.06 32.88
CA LEU A 50 11.08 -11.22 33.30
C LEU A 50 10.12 -10.90 34.46
N CYS A 51 10.47 -9.94 35.32
CA CYS A 51 9.58 -9.48 36.39
C CYS A 51 8.34 -8.74 35.86
N ILE A 52 8.33 -8.33 34.58
CA ILE A 52 7.21 -7.61 33.98
C ILE A 52 6.17 -8.61 33.45
N PRO A 53 4.96 -8.67 34.05
CA PRO A 53 3.96 -9.62 33.60
C PRO A 53 3.49 -9.29 32.18
N ARG A 54 3.43 -10.32 31.33
CA ARG A 54 2.96 -10.21 29.93
C ARG A 54 3.69 -9.13 29.13
N LEU A 55 5.01 -9.00 29.33
CA LEU A 55 5.83 -7.99 28.66
C LEU A 55 5.67 -8.01 27.13
N LYS A 56 5.77 -9.17 26.49
CA LYS A 56 5.67 -9.30 25.03
C LYS A 56 4.34 -8.74 24.46
N PRO A 57 3.15 -9.18 24.94
CA PRO A 57 1.89 -8.54 24.54
C PRO A 57 1.82 -7.04 24.82
N ARG A 58 2.36 -6.58 25.96
CA ARG A 58 2.37 -5.14 26.30
C ARG A 58 3.20 -4.33 25.31
N LEU A 59 4.38 -4.82 24.93
CA LEU A 59 5.23 -4.16 23.92
C LEU A 59 4.55 -4.15 22.55
N GLN A 60 3.88 -5.25 22.15
CA GLN A 60 3.11 -5.30 20.90
C GLN A 60 1.99 -4.25 20.87
N CYS A 61 1.21 -4.16 21.96
CA CYS A 61 0.18 -3.13 22.08
C CYS A 61 0.78 -1.72 22.04
N PHE A 62 1.95 -1.53 22.65
CA PHE A 62 2.60 -0.23 22.70
C PHE A 62 3.11 0.22 21.33
N VAL A 63 3.76 -0.68 20.56
CA VAL A 63 4.11 -0.42 19.14
C VAL A 63 2.85 -0.05 18.36
N PHE A 64 1.77 -0.82 18.52
CA PHE A 64 0.51 -0.54 17.84
C PHE A 64 -0.03 0.86 18.17
N ILE A 65 -0.08 1.25 19.45
CA ILE A 65 -0.57 2.58 19.87
C ILE A 65 0.28 3.69 19.25
N LEU A 66 1.60 3.55 19.24
CA LEU A 66 2.51 4.55 18.70
C LEU A 66 2.39 4.71 17.18
N GLU A 67 2.12 3.62 16.46
CA GLU A 67 2.05 3.62 15.00
C GLU A 67 0.61 3.79 14.46
N PHE A 68 -0.42 3.65 15.30
CA PHE A 68 -1.81 3.59 14.88
C PHE A 68 -2.24 4.81 14.05
N ASN A 69 -1.96 6.01 14.55
CA ASN A 69 -2.39 7.24 13.88
C ASN A 69 -1.69 7.44 12.54
N ALA A 70 -0.39 7.11 12.45
CA ALA A 70 0.35 7.20 11.19
C ALA A 70 -0.21 6.21 10.16
N ARG A 71 -0.39 4.94 10.56
CA ARG A 71 -0.98 3.91 9.68
C ARG A 71 -2.41 4.27 9.24
N LEU A 72 -3.21 4.83 10.14
CA LEU A 72 -4.58 5.26 9.83
C LEU A 72 -4.58 6.43 8.84
N HIS A 73 -3.70 7.41 9.04
CA HIS A 73 -3.53 8.55 8.15
C HIS A 73 -3.14 8.10 6.74
N ASP A 74 -2.08 7.29 6.61
CA ASP A 74 -1.62 6.76 5.32
C ASP A 74 -2.71 5.98 4.60
N LEU A 75 -3.48 5.17 5.33
CA LEU A 75 -4.61 4.44 4.75
C LEU A 75 -5.72 5.38 4.29
N SER A 76 -6.04 6.40 5.07
CA SER A 76 -7.07 7.40 4.73
C SER A 76 -6.70 8.16 3.47
N GLU A 77 -5.46 8.63 3.35
CA GLU A 77 -4.96 9.32 2.15
C GLU A 77 -5.07 8.44 0.90
N ASN A 78 -4.68 7.16 1.00
CA ASN A 78 -4.78 6.22 -0.12
C ASN A 78 -6.24 6.03 -0.58
N VAL A 79 -7.18 5.93 0.37
CA VAL A 79 -8.61 5.79 0.07
C VAL A 79 -9.16 7.06 -0.56
N GLU A 80 -8.76 8.24 -0.05
CA GLU A 80 -9.17 9.52 -0.61
C GLU A 80 -8.68 9.70 -2.04
N VAL A 81 -7.40 9.44 -2.31
CA VAL A 81 -6.82 9.51 -3.67
C VAL A 81 -7.60 8.60 -4.63
N PHE A 82 -7.91 7.37 -4.20
CA PHE A 82 -8.69 6.44 -5.02
C PHE A 82 -10.12 6.94 -5.27
N SER A 83 -10.75 7.50 -4.24
CA SER A 83 -12.09 8.08 -4.33
C SER A 83 -12.14 9.25 -5.32
N TYR A 84 -11.18 10.18 -5.21
CA TYR A 84 -11.04 11.31 -6.14
C TYR A 84 -10.79 10.82 -7.57
N ALA A 85 -9.88 9.88 -7.78
CA ALA A 85 -9.61 9.34 -9.10
C ALA A 85 -10.86 8.71 -9.75
N ILE A 86 -11.63 7.91 -9.00
CA ILE A 86 -12.90 7.35 -9.52
C ILE A 86 -13.90 8.44 -9.84
N HIS A 87 -14.05 9.41 -8.94
CA HIS A 87 -14.98 10.51 -9.11
C HIS A 87 -14.65 11.32 -10.38
N ASP A 88 -13.38 11.64 -10.59
CA ASP A 88 -12.92 12.41 -11.74
C ASP A 88 -13.08 11.61 -13.04
N ILE A 89 -12.73 10.32 -13.05
CA ILE A 89 -12.96 9.45 -14.21
C ILE A 89 -14.45 9.40 -14.58
N LYS A 90 -15.34 9.25 -13.59
CA LYS A 90 -16.79 9.17 -13.83
C LYS A 90 -17.41 10.48 -14.34
N ARG A 91 -16.82 11.62 -13.98
CA ARG A 91 -17.31 12.95 -14.37
C ARG A 91 -16.60 13.54 -15.59
N CYS A 92 -15.51 12.93 -16.04
CA CYS A 92 -14.74 13.41 -17.18
C CYS A 92 -15.52 13.20 -18.48
N THR A 93 -16.25 14.22 -18.90
CA THR A 93 -17.03 14.21 -20.15
C THR A 93 -16.14 14.10 -21.38
N SER A 94 -14.93 14.69 -21.36
CA SER A 94 -13.95 14.54 -22.43
C SER A 94 -13.50 13.09 -22.59
N LEU A 95 -13.31 12.35 -21.49
CA LEU A 95 -12.98 10.93 -21.58
C LEU A 95 -14.12 10.15 -22.24
N VAL A 96 -15.38 10.44 -21.90
CA VAL A 96 -16.55 9.82 -22.54
C VAL A 96 -16.54 10.06 -24.06
N LYS A 97 -16.31 11.30 -24.50
CA LYS A 97 -16.22 11.64 -25.93
C LYS A 97 -15.12 10.85 -26.65
N VAL A 98 -13.92 10.78 -26.05
CA VAL A 98 -12.82 9.99 -26.61
C VAL A 98 -13.23 8.52 -26.74
N LEU A 99 -13.89 7.94 -25.73
CA LEU A 99 -14.37 6.56 -25.78
C LEU A 99 -15.43 6.36 -26.87
N GLU A 100 -16.35 7.31 -27.06
CA GLU A 100 -17.36 7.27 -28.14
C GLU A 100 -16.72 7.31 -29.53
N ILE A 101 -15.74 8.19 -29.75
CA ILE A 101 -15.03 8.30 -31.03
C ILE A 101 -14.24 7.02 -31.30
N VAL A 102 -13.53 6.48 -30.30
CA VAL A 102 -12.80 5.21 -30.43
C VAL A 102 -13.76 4.07 -30.77
N LEU A 103 -14.94 4.01 -30.14
CA LEU A 103 -15.95 3.00 -30.43
C LEU A 103 -16.49 3.14 -31.86
N ALA A 104 -16.81 4.36 -32.29
CA ALA A 104 -17.30 4.64 -33.64
C ALA A 104 -16.28 4.26 -34.72
N LEU A 105 -15.01 4.67 -34.53
CA LEU A 105 -13.91 4.33 -35.45
C LEU A 105 -13.66 2.82 -35.48
N GLY A 106 -13.62 2.18 -34.30
CA GLY A 106 -13.44 0.72 -34.20
C GLY A 106 -14.55 -0.04 -34.92
N ASN A 107 -15.80 0.38 -34.78
CA ASN A 107 -16.95 -0.21 -35.45
C ASN A 107 -16.93 0.02 -36.97
N TYR A 108 -16.53 1.22 -37.42
CA TYR A 108 -16.39 1.51 -38.84
C TYR A 108 -15.29 0.65 -39.49
N MET A 109 -14.11 0.58 -38.85
CA MET A 109 -12.97 -0.18 -39.36
C MET A 109 -13.20 -1.70 -39.36
N ASN A 110 -13.93 -2.23 -38.38
CA ASN A 110 -14.15 -3.67 -38.20
C ASN A 110 -15.56 -4.13 -38.61
N GLY A 111 -16.37 -3.28 -39.24
CA GLY A 111 -17.81 -3.48 -39.46
C GLY A 111 -18.18 -4.74 -40.25
N GLN A 112 -17.27 -5.28 -41.07
CA GLN A 112 -17.50 -6.51 -41.85
C GLN A 112 -16.97 -7.78 -41.15
N GLY A 113 -16.34 -7.65 -39.99
CA GLY A 113 -15.78 -8.76 -39.22
C GLY A 113 -16.53 -9.02 -37.91
N PRO A 114 -16.17 -10.10 -37.18
CA PRO A 114 -16.80 -10.45 -35.89
C PRO A 114 -16.56 -9.41 -34.77
N LYS A 115 -15.78 -8.37 -35.04
CA LYS A 115 -15.51 -7.24 -34.14
C LYS A 115 -16.29 -5.96 -34.51
N GLY A 116 -17.14 -6.01 -35.54
CA GLY A 116 -18.04 -4.91 -35.90
C GLY A 116 -19.30 -4.90 -35.02
N GLY A 117 -19.94 -3.73 -34.90
CA GLY A 117 -21.19 -3.59 -34.15
C GLY A 117 -21.06 -3.76 -32.64
N ALA A 118 -19.90 -3.45 -32.06
CA ALA A 118 -19.66 -3.51 -30.63
C ALA A 118 -20.38 -2.37 -29.89
N TYR A 119 -20.84 -2.67 -28.67
CA TYR A 119 -21.42 -1.68 -27.73
C TYR A 119 -20.38 -1.06 -26.80
N GLY A 120 -19.15 -1.59 -26.80
CA GLY A 120 -18.05 -1.15 -25.96
C GLY A 120 -16.80 -1.97 -26.21
N PHE A 121 -15.70 -1.54 -25.61
CA PHE A 121 -14.41 -2.21 -25.71
C PHE A 121 -13.72 -2.17 -24.34
N LYS A 122 -12.72 -3.04 -24.16
CA LYS A 122 -11.94 -3.05 -22.92
C LYS A 122 -10.94 -1.90 -22.90
N LEU A 123 -10.76 -1.22 -21.75
CA LEU A 123 -9.92 -0.02 -21.65
C LEU A 123 -8.44 -0.28 -22.02
N GLU A 124 -7.95 -1.51 -21.91
CA GLU A 124 -6.60 -1.88 -22.37
C GLU A 124 -6.43 -1.70 -23.89
N PHE A 125 -7.50 -1.52 -24.65
CA PHE A 125 -7.41 -1.16 -26.06
C PHE A 125 -6.89 0.28 -26.27
N LEU A 126 -7.08 1.19 -25.30
CA LEU A 126 -6.62 2.57 -25.42
C LEU A 126 -5.10 2.66 -25.63
N THR A 127 -4.33 1.74 -25.04
CA THR A 127 -2.87 1.70 -25.23
C THR A 127 -2.47 1.25 -26.64
N LYS A 128 -3.36 0.59 -27.38
CA LYS A 128 -3.14 0.10 -28.75
C LYS A 128 -3.47 1.13 -29.83
N LEU A 129 -4.05 2.28 -29.44
CA LEU A 129 -4.35 3.38 -30.36
C LEU A 129 -3.07 3.96 -30.97
N ALA A 130 -1.96 3.93 -30.22
CA ALA A 130 -0.65 4.33 -30.70
C ALA A 130 -0.07 3.35 -31.74
N ASP A 131 -0.49 2.08 -31.73
CA ASP A 131 0.03 1.04 -32.63
C ASP A 131 -0.78 0.93 -33.93
N THR A 132 -2.00 1.47 -33.93
CA THR A 132 -2.89 1.43 -35.10
C THR A 132 -2.54 2.55 -36.06
N LYS A 133 -1.82 2.23 -37.13
CA LYS A 133 -1.31 3.23 -38.08
C LYS A 133 -2.31 3.55 -39.19
N THR A 134 -2.24 4.78 -39.71
CA THR A 134 -2.96 5.17 -40.92
C THR A 134 -2.46 4.40 -42.14
N SER A 135 -3.27 4.32 -43.20
CA SER A 135 -2.93 3.57 -44.42
C SER A 135 -1.65 4.08 -45.10
N ASP A 136 -1.32 5.36 -44.94
CA ASP A 136 -0.09 5.98 -45.43
C ASP A 136 1.10 5.85 -44.46
N ASN A 137 0.89 5.20 -43.31
CA ASN A 137 1.89 4.93 -42.27
C ASN A 137 2.54 6.20 -41.66
N LYS A 138 1.95 7.38 -41.85
CA LYS A 138 2.50 8.67 -41.36
C LYS A 138 1.99 9.08 -39.99
N SER A 139 0.87 8.51 -39.54
CA SER A 139 0.26 8.84 -38.26
C SER A 139 -0.43 7.61 -37.65
N THR A 140 -1.00 7.78 -36.46
CA THR A 140 -1.69 6.70 -35.74
C THR A 140 -3.11 7.14 -35.39
N LEU A 141 -3.95 6.19 -35.02
CA LEU A 141 -5.31 6.46 -34.56
C LEU A 141 -5.31 7.41 -33.35
N LEU A 142 -4.31 7.31 -32.47
CA LEU A 142 -4.13 8.26 -31.37
C LEU A 142 -3.84 9.70 -31.85
N HIS A 143 -2.97 9.88 -32.84
CA HIS A 143 -2.70 11.21 -33.42
C HIS A 143 -3.96 11.81 -34.05
N TYR A 144 -4.77 10.97 -34.71
CA TYR A 144 -6.03 11.41 -35.29
C TYR A 144 -7.03 11.86 -34.22
N LEU A 145 -7.15 11.13 -33.11
CA LEU A 145 -8.03 11.47 -31.99
C LEU A 145 -7.67 12.81 -31.33
N VAL A 146 -6.37 13.07 -31.11
CA VAL A 146 -5.89 14.33 -30.51
C VAL A 146 -6.22 15.53 -31.41
N ASN A 147 -6.07 15.37 -32.73
CA ASN A 147 -6.39 16.44 -33.68
C ASN A 147 -7.90 16.71 -33.79
N PHE A 148 -8.73 15.67 -33.58
CA PHE A 148 -10.19 15.76 -33.68
C PHE A 148 -10.83 16.42 -32.44
N GLU A 149 -10.28 16.21 -31.23
CA GLU A 149 -10.74 16.86 -29.98
C GLU A 149 -10.27 18.32 -29.83
N SER A 150 -9.37 18.80 -30.70
CA SER A 150 -8.85 20.19 -30.67
C SER A 150 -9.68 21.17 -31.51
N CYS A 151 -10.80 20.75 -32.09
CA CYS A 151 -11.78 21.56 -32.83
C CYS A 151 -13.09 21.69 -32.06
#